data_AF-A0A915PRW3-F1
#
_entry.id   AF-A0A915PRW3-F1
#
_cell.length_a   1.000
_cell.length_b   1.000
_cell.length_c   1.000
_cell.angle_alpha   90.00
_cell.angle_beta   90.00
_cell.angle_gamma   90.00
#
_symmetry.space_group_name_H-M   'P 1'
#
loop_
_entity.id
_entity.type
_entity.pdbx_description
1 polymer ?
#
loop_
_entity_poly.entity_id
_entity_poly.type
_entity_poly.pdbx_seq_one_letter_code
_entity_poly.pdbx_strand_id
1 'polypeptide(L)'
;MRITFRIRILPAKFFTEFINRTYAEVLKYKVITSRKLKSRFEVPIDKIIVAGGEDEVAEFLWAHLENAHFVEVPFIAIYILLFVYVIAASYLISWIEGWSIYDGFYFVIISMLTIGFGDLVPRNQPFILLTLLTILFGLILATTFIDVVGTYYIDRLHFFGRNLDLEDSLEWLKKVQQRRLIAMKREAMRKLFETVAALQHMHIDAPNPPRNLRVTDSTADSIALTWDPPLHDNGGRGFWYTIAYRIRTPRSRNNPATVIEFITSEQYVVTGLRSFTLYRFSVATTTRFGSSKPITCHEYTEPCTVPQSLSLVALSCETATFVWDAPHKNIAPESYTVLLSQEPAPQFHSWRSYSCGNSRRFTVTELLPNTR
;
A
#
# COMPACT_ATOMS: atom_id res chain seq x y z
N MET A 1 39.93 51.56 -60.61
CA MET A 1 38.80 51.92 -59.73
C MET A 1 37.60 51.04 -60.14
N ARG A 2 37.37 49.92 -59.46
CA ARG A 2 36.28 48.97 -59.77
C ARG A 2 35.03 49.43 -59.04
N ILE A 3 34.05 49.97 -59.77
CA ILE A 3 32.73 50.30 -59.23
C ILE A 3 31.89 49.03 -59.26
N THR A 4 31.80 48.35 -58.12
CA THR A 4 30.86 47.25 -57.91
C THR A 4 29.49 47.81 -57.54
N PHE A 5 28.56 47.86 -58.50
CA PHE A 5 27.14 48.08 -58.21
C PHE A 5 26.55 46.81 -57.58
N ARG A 6 26.30 46.85 -56.27
CA ARG A 6 25.39 45.90 -55.61
C ARG A 6 23.95 46.31 -55.93
N ILE A 7 23.36 45.71 -56.95
CA ILE A 7 21.92 45.82 -57.19
C ILE A 7 21.22 44.97 -56.12
N ARG A 8 20.66 45.63 -55.10
CA ARG A 8 19.76 45.00 -54.14
C ARG A 8 18.44 44.76 -54.88
N ILE A 9 18.10 43.51 -55.16
CA ILE A 9 16.83 43.11 -55.77
C ILE A 9 15.73 43.43 -54.75
N LEU A 10 15.11 44.61 -54.90
CA LEU A 10 14.06 45.19 -54.06
C LEU A 10 12.57 44.86 -54.41
N PRO A 11 12.20 44.10 -55.48
CA PRO A 11 10.80 44.00 -55.88
C PRO A 11 9.93 43.20 -54.89
N ALA A 12 10.47 42.19 -54.22
CA ALA A 12 9.71 41.36 -53.28
C ALA A 12 9.23 42.16 -52.05
N LYS A 13 10.12 42.93 -51.41
CA LYS A 13 9.75 43.75 -50.24
C LYS A 13 8.70 44.80 -50.56
N PHE A 14 8.80 45.44 -51.72
CA PHE A 14 7.83 46.46 -52.15
C PHE A 14 6.43 45.86 -52.35
N PHE A 15 6.34 44.68 -52.97
CA PHE A 15 5.08 44.01 -53.22
C PHE A 15 4.44 43.48 -51.93
N THR A 16 5.24 42.89 -51.04
CA THR A 16 4.79 42.47 -49.69
C THR A 16 4.33 43.67 -48.87
N GLU A 17 5.02 44.81 -48.94
CA GLU A 17 4.66 46.04 -48.22
C GLU A 17 3.40 46.70 -48.80
N PHE A 18 3.20 46.66 -50.13
CA PHE A 18 1.98 47.12 -50.79
C PHE A 18 0.75 46.26 -50.41
N ILE A 19 0.89 44.94 -50.40
CA ILE A 19 -0.16 44.01 -49.95
C ILE A 19 -0.46 44.22 -48.46
N ASN A 20 0.57 44.38 -47.62
CA ASN A 20 0.38 44.67 -46.20
C ASN A 20 -0.31 46.02 -45.95
N ARG A 21 -0.06 47.04 -46.78
CA ARG A 21 -0.66 48.38 -46.64
C ARG A 21 -2.13 48.40 -47.05
N THR A 22 -2.49 47.67 -48.11
CA THR A 22 -3.89 47.48 -48.52
C THR A 22 -4.65 46.62 -47.49
N TYR A 23 -3.99 45.61 -46.93
CA TYR A 23 -4.52 44.78 -45.85
C TYR A 23 -4.75 45.56 -44.53
N ALA A 24 -3.85 46.50 -44.19
CA ALA A 24 -3.99 47.36 -43.01
C ALA A 24 -5.23 48.29 -43.07
N GLU A 25 -5.61 48.77 -44.24
CA GLU A 25 -6.83 49.57 -44.42
C GLU A 25 -8.12 48.71 -44.27
N VAL A 26 -8.10 47.45 -44.71
CA VAL A 26 -9.21 46.50 -44.47
C VAL A 26 -9.35 46.17 -42.98
N LEU A 27 -8.23 46.02 -42.26
CA LEU A 27 -8.23 45.80 -40.81
C LEU A 27 -8.81 46.98 -40.02
N LYS A 28 -8.51 48.24 -40.41
CA LYS A 28 -9.15 49.42 -39.80
C LYS A 28 -10.67 49.36 -39.90
N TYR A 29 -11.19 48.95 -41.06
CA TYR A 29 -12.64 48.83 -41.27
C TYR A 29 -13.26 47.77 -40.34
N LYS A 30 -12.61 46.62 -40.16
CA LYS A 30 -13.08 45.53 -39.29
C LYS A 30 -13.05 45.90 -37.79
N VAL A 31 -12.05 46.68 -37.34
CA VAL A 31 -11.96 47.19 -35.95
C VAL A 31 -13.06 48.21 -35.63
N ILE A 32 -13.47 49.02 -36.61
CA ILE A 32 -14.60 49.95 -36.46
C ILE A 32 -15.91 49.17 -36.28
N THR A 33 -16.09 48.07 -37.02
CA THR A 33 -17.27 47.21 -36.90
C THR A 33 -17.26 46.40 -35.60
N SER A 34 -16.11 45.91 -35.13
CA SER A 34 -16.00 45.19 -33.85
C SER A 34 -16.23 46.09 -32.64
N ARG A 35 -15.79 47.36 -32.68
CA ARG A 35 -16.14 48.36 -31.64
C ARG A 35 -17.65 48.61 -31.54
N LYS A 36 -18.36 48.66 -32.66
CA LYS A 36 -19.83 48.78 -32.69
C LYS A 36 -20.56 47.53 -32.16
N LEU A 37 -19.98 46.34 -32.29
CA LEU A 37 -20.51 45.11 -31.69
C LEU A 37 -20.20 45.02 -30.20
N LYS A 38 -19.02 45.46 -29.76
CA LYS A 38 -18.59 45.45 -28.35
C LYS A 38 -19.41 46.42 -27.49
N SER A 39 -19.90 47.53 -28.06
CA SER A 39 -20.82 48.44 -27.36
C SER A 39 -22.26 47.91 -27.25
N ARG A 40 -22.58 46.78 -27.89
CA ARG A 40 -23.94 46.18 -27.88
C ARG A 40 -24.09 45.05 -26.86
N PHE A 41 -22.97 44.53 -26.34
CA PHE A 41 -22.93 43.48 -25.33
C PHE A 41 -22.02 43.91 -24.17
N GLU A 42 -22.57 44.73 -23.27
CA GLU A 42 -21.95 45.00 -21.97
C GLU A 42 -22.16 43.80 -21.04
N VAL A 43 -21.19 42.90 -20.98
CA VAL A 43 -21.14 41.89 -19.91
C VAL A 43 -20.02 42.30 -18.94
N PRO A 44 -20.35 42.70 -17.70
CA PRO A 44 -19.36 43.10 -16.70
C PRO A 44 -18.52 41.90 -16.23
N ILE A 45 -17.21 42.00 -16.46
CA ILE A 45 -16.19 40.95 -16.26
C ILE A 45 -16.08 40.53 -14.78
N ASP A 46 -16.42 41.44 -13.87
CA ASP A 46 -16.43 41.27 -12.42
C ASP A 46 -17.43 40.21 -11.91
N LYS A 47 -18.49 39.89 -12.67
CA LYS A 47 -19.43 38.81 -12.30
C LYS A 47 -19.01 37.41 -12.74
N ILE A 48 -18.05 37.29 -13.67
CA ILE A 48 -17.58 35.99 -14.16
C ILE A 48 -16.54 35.37 -13.20
N ILE A 49 -15.78 36.21 -12.50
CA ILE A 49 -14.71 35.81 -11.56
C ILE A 49 -15.27 35.13 -10.29
N VAL A 50 -16.56 35.31 -9.98
CA VAL A 50 -17.16 34.81 -8.73
C VAL A 50 -17.84 33.44 -8.89
N ALA A 51 -18.04 32.93 -10.11
CA ALA A 51 -18.82 31.72 -10.34
C ALA A 51 -18.03 30.50 -10.88
N GLY A 52 -16.80 30.69 -11.37
CA GLY A 52 -15.98 29.59 -11.90
C GLY A 52 -14.52 29.79 -11.52
N GLY A 53 -13.85 28.72 -11.10
CA GLY A 53 -12.43 28.75 -10.76
C GLY A 53 -11.58 29.28 -11.92
N GLU A 54 -10.38 29.78 -11.64
CA GLU A 54 -9.47 30.40 -12.62
C GLU A 54 -9.30 29.58 -13.91
N ASP A 55 -9.40 28.25 -13.80
CA ASP A 55 -9.33 27.30 -14.92
C ASP A 55 -10.53 27.39 -15.89
N GLU A 56 -11.76 27.60 -15.42
CA GLU A 56 -12.96 27.71 -16.26
C GLU A 56 -13.04 29.07 -16.98
N VAL A 57 -12.56 30.14 -16.33
CA VAL A 57 -12.49 31.47 -16.95
C VAL A 57 -11.44 31.49 -18.06
N ALA A 58 -10.31 30.80 -17.85
CA ALA A 58 -9.30 30.61 -18.89
C ALA A 58 -9.87 29.81 -20.07
N GLU A 59 -10.55 28.69 -19.81
CA GLU A 59 -11.16 27.85 -20.86
C GLU A 59 -12.26 28.59 -21.65
N PHE A 60 -13.07 29.41 -20.97
CA PHE A 60 -14.07 30.28 -21.60
C PHE A 60 -13.43 31.38 -22.48
N LEU A 61 -12.35 32.00 -22.01
CA LEU A 61 -11.59 33.00 -22.77
C LEU A 61 -10.91 32.38 -23.98
N TRP A 62 -10.32 31.19 -23.85
CA TRP A 62 -9.71 30.46 -24.95
C TRP A 62 -10.74 30.07 -26.02
N ALA A 63 -11.91 29.54 -25.63
CA ALA A 63 -12.98 29.19 -26.55
C ALA A 63 -13.57 30.40 -27.31
N HIS A 64 -13.52 31.60 -26.73
CA HIS A 64 -13.97 32.84 -27.39
C HIS A 64 -12.86 33.51 -28.22
N LEU A 65 -11.59 33.35 -27.85
CA LEU A 65 -10.44 33.85 -28.60
C LEU A 65 -10.15 32.99 -29.85
N GLU A 66 -10.45 31.70 -29.81
CA GLU A 66 -10.32 30.79 -30.96
C GLU A 66 -11.28 31.16 -32.12
N ASN A 67 -12.38 31.86 -31.82
CA ASN A 67 -13.31 32.40 -32.81
C ASN A 67 -12.90 33.76 -33.40
N ALA A 68 -11.77 34.33 -32.98
CA ALA A 68 -11.20 35.50 -33.64
C ALA A 68 -10.51 35.06 -34.93
N HIS A 69 -11.30 34.89 -36.00
CA HIS A 69 -10.81 34.66 -37.35
C HIS A 69 -9.71 35.67 -37.71
N PHE A 70 -8.46 35.23 -37.59
CA PHE A 70 -7.32 35.77 -38.31
C PHE A 70 -7.73 35.70 -39.78
N VAL A 71 -8.05 36.85 -40.37
CA VAL A 71 -8.28 36.93 -41.82
C VAL A 71 -6.89 36.94 -42.43
N GLU A 72 -6.21 35.79 -42.37
CA GLU A 72 -5.07 35.52 -43.24
C GLU A 72 -5.44 36.03 -44.63
N VAL A 73 -4.60 36.86 -45.26
CA VAL A 73 -4.75 37.13 -46.69
C VAL A 73 -4.94 35.77 -47.31
N PRO A 74 -6.13 35.45 -47.85
CA PRO A 74 -6.51 34.06 -47.97
C PRO A 74 -5.48 33.47 -48.91
N PHE A 75 -4.72 32.48 -48.46
CA PHE A 75 -3.74 31.75 -49.26
C PHE A 75 -4.31 31.45 -50.67
N ILE A 76 -5.61 31.21 -50.70
CA ILE A 76 -6.49 31.09 -51.86
C ILE A 76 -6.35 32.26 -52.86
N ALA A 77 -6.28 33.52 -52.44
CA ALA A 77 -6.13 34.68 -53.33
C ALA A 77 -4.75 34.74 -54.02
N ILE A 78 -3.65 34.43 -53.31
CA ILE A 78 -2.31 34.37 -53.92
C ILE A 78 -2.22 33.16 -54.85
N TYR A 79 -2.81 32.03 -54.45
CA TYR A 79 -2.92 30.84 -55.30
C TYR A 79 -3.74 31.10 -56.57
N ILE A 80 -4.88 31.78 -56.47
CA ILE A 80 -5.71 32.19 -57.61
C ILE A 80 -4.92 33.16 -58.51
N LEU A 81 -4.23 34.14 -57.94
CA LEU A 81 -3.40 35.08 -58.69
C LEU A 81 -2.28 34.36 -59.46
N LEU A 82 -1.61 33.40 -58.82
CA LEU A 82 -0.60 32.52 -59.45
C LEU A 82 -1.18 31.74 -60.62
N PHE A 83 -2.33 31.12 -60.40
CA PHE A 83 -3.02 30.29 -61.39
C PHE A 83 -3.48 31.11 -62.61
N VAL A 84 -4.10 32.27 -62.35
CA VAL A 84 -4.52 33.22 -63.40
C VAL A 84 -3.31 33.73 -64.18
N TYR A 85 -2.22 34.07 -63.51
CA TYR A 85 -0.99 34.51 -64.15
C TYR A 85 -0.41 33.41 -65.07
N VAL A 86 -0.30 32.16 -64.59
CA VAL A 86 0.22 31.05 -65.39
C VAL A 86 -0.62 30.87 -66.65
N ILE A 87 -1.95 30.85 -66.55
CA ILE A 87 -2.84 30.71 -67.71
C ILE A 87 -2.66 31.88 -68.68
N ALA A 88 -2.66 33.12 -68.19
CA ALA A 88 -2.52 34.31 -69.02
C ALA A 88 -1.16 34.37 -69.73
N ALA A 89 -0.07 34.06 -69.01
CA ALA A 89 1.28 34.02 -69.56
C ALA A 89 1.43 32.89 -70.60
N SER A 90 0.80 31.73 -70.35
CA SER A 90 0.83 30.60 -71.28
C SER A 90 0.14 30.94 -72.59
N TYR A 91 -1.03 31.60 -72.51
CA TYR A 91 -1.75 32.09 -73.69
C TYR A 91 -0.93 33.15 -74.45
N LEU A 92 -0.34 34.11 -73.72
CA LEU A 92 0.47 35.17 -74.30
C LEU A 92 1.70 34.62 -75.06
N ILE A 93 2.45 33.71 -74.45
CA ILE A 93 3.66 33.13 -75.07
C ILE A 93 3.29 32.21 -76.23
N SER A 94 2.21 31.42 -76.11
CA SER A 94 1.73 30.59 -77.22
C SER A 94 1.32 31.44 -78.42
N TRP A 95 0.65 32.56 -78.19
CA TRP A 95 0.25 33.49 -79.24
C TRP A 95 1.45 34.20 -79.88
N ILE A 96 2.42 34.64 -79.07
CA ILE A 96 3.63 35.31 -79.56
C ILE A 96 4.46 34.34 -80.40
N GLU A 97 4.75 33.14 -79.92
CA GLU A 97 5.69 32.20 -80.54
C GLU A 97 5.03 31.24 -81.56
N GLY A 98 3.70 31.28 -81.67
CA GLY A 98 2.95 30.33 -82.52
C GLY A 98 3.01 28.89 -82.00
N TRP A 99 3.28 28.71 -80.72
CA TRP A 99 3.35 27.41 -80.06
C TRP A 99 1.96 26.86 -79.73
N SER A 100 1.87 25.56 -79.50
CA SER A 100 0.66 24.99 -78.91
C SER A 100 0.47 25.55 -77.50
N ILE A 101 -0.77 25.62 -77.03
CA ILE A 101 -1.08 26.07 -75.65
C ILE A 101 -0.35 25.22 -74.61
N TYR A 102 -0.13 23.93 -74.91
CA TYR A 102 0.59 23.00 -74.05
C TYR A 102 2.09 23.35 -73.97
N ASP A 103 2.71 23.67 -75.10
CA ASP A 103 4.13 24.05 -75.16
C ASP A 103 4.36 25.41 -74.47
N GLY A 104 3.46 26.37 -74.64
CA GLY A 104 3.52 27.65 -73.93
C GLY A 104 3.30 27.50 -72.42
N PHE A 105 2.37 26.65 -72.00
CA PHE A 105 2.16 26.33 -70.57
C PHE A 105 3.38 25.63 -69.96
N TYR A 106 3.91 24.65 -70.66
CA TYR A 106 5.14 23.96 -70.27
C TYR A 106 6.29 24.95 -70.11
N PHE A 107 6.53 25.81 -71.11
CA PHE A 107 7.59 26.83 -71.06
C PHE A 107 7.44 27.82 -69.89
N VAL A 108 6.22 28.31 -69.63
CA VAL A 108 5.95 29.24 -68.51
C VAL A 108 6.26 28.59 -67.17
N ILE A 109 5.81 27.34 -66.95
CA ILE A 109 6.03 26.65 -65.68
C ILE A 109 7.52 26.36 -65.45
N ILE A 110 8.23 25.80 -66.43
CA ILE A 110 9.65 25.46 -66.25
C ILE A 110 10.52 26.70 -66.07
N SER A 111 10.13 27.82 -66.69
CA SER A 111 10.84 29.09 -66.57
C SER A 111 10.55 29.75 -65.23
N MET A 112 9.30 29.72 -64.77
CA MET A 112 8.88 30.25 -63.47
C MET A 112 9.46 29.45 -62.30
N LEU A 113 9.51 28.13 -62.41
CA LEU A 113 10.13 27.23 -61.43
C LEU A 113 11.66 27.20 -61.53
N THR A 114 12.25 27.94 -62.47
CA THR A 114 13.71 28.00 -62.70
C THR A 114 14.35 26.64 -63.01
N ILE A 115 13.58 25.69 -63.55
CA ILE A 115 14.08 24.36 -63.94
C ILE A 115 14.89 24.45 -65.24
N GLY A 116 14.36 25.16 -66.25
CA GLY A 116 15.09 25.56 -67.45
C GLY A 116 15.70 24.43 -68.28
N PHE A 117 14.89 23.50 -68.81
CA PHE A 117 15.37 22.40 -69.66
C PHE A 117 15.99 22.84 -71.00
N GLY A 118 15.60 24.01 -71.52
CA GLY A 118 16.19 24.60 -72.74
C GLY A 118 15.75 23.94 -74.05
N ASP A 119 14.72 23.10 -74.00
CA ASP A 119 14.11 22.41 -75.14
C ASP A 119 13.17 23.33 -75.96
N LEU A 120 12.47 24.24 -75.28
CA LEU A 120 11.72 25.34 -75.89
C LEU A 120 12.43 26.67 -75.65
N VAL A 121 12.66 27.41 -76.73
CA VAL A 121 13.33 28.72 -76.69
C VAL A 121 12.57 29.70 -77.60
N PRO A 122 12.19 30.89 -77.11
CA PRO A 122 11.49 31.89 -77.91
C PRO A 122 12.36 32.31 -79.11
N ARG A 123 11.78 32.27 -80.31
CA ARG A 123 12.47 32.59 -81.58
C ARG A 123 12.13 33.99 -82.07
N ASN A 124 11.01 34.56 -81.62
CA ASN A 124 10.54 35.84 -82.12
C ASN A 124 11.32 37.02 -81.51
N GLN A 125 12.36 37.44 -82.25
CA GLN A 125 13.28 38.53 -81.89
C GLN A 125 12.63 39.80 -81.32
N PRO A 126 11.54 40.36 -81.88
CA PRO A 126 10.94 41.59 -81.33
C PRO A 126 10.27 41.40 -79.96
N PHE A 127 9.87 40.17 -79.62
CA PHE A 127 9.12 39.88 -78.39
C PHE A 127 9.97 39.24 -77.28
N ILE A 128 11.28 39.02 -77.51
CA ILE A 128 12.19 38.46 -76.50
C ILE A 128 12.16 39.29 -75.21
N LEU A 129 12.15 40.62 -75.30
CA LEU A 129 12.08 41.49 -74.11
C LEU A 129 10.78 41.28 -73.33
N LEU A 130 9.66 41.12 -74.02
CA LEU A 130 8.37 40.86 -73.40
C LEU A 130 8.36 39.49 -72.72
N THR A 131 8.88 38.45 -73.37
CA THR A 131 9.04 37.11 -72.79
C THR A 131 9.93 37.12 -71.55
N LEU A 132 11.03 37.89 -71.56
CA LEU A 132 11.89 38.07 -70.39
C LEU A 132 11.16 38.77 -69.23
N LEU A 133 10.37 39.81 -69.51
CA LEU A 133 9.55 40.48 -68.49
C LEU A 133 8.48 39.56 -67.93
N THR A 134 7.85 38.73 -68.77
CA THR A 134 6.90 37.71 -68.33
C THR A 134 7.58 36.75 -67.36
N ILE A 135 8.72 36.16 -67.72
CA ILE A 135 9.46 35.23 -66.84
C ILE A 135 9.86 35.90 -65.53
N LEU A 136 10.34 37.15 -65.57
CA LEU A 136 10.72 37.91 -64.37
C LEU A 136 9.54 38.10 -63.41
N PHE A 137 8.36 38.45 -63.94
CA PHE A 137 7.16 38.58 -63.13
C PHE A 137 6.72 37.24 -62.54
N GLY A 138 6.82 36.16 -63.32
CA GLY A 138 6.53 34.80 -62.84
C GLY A 138 7.45 34.38 -61.70
N LEU A 139 8.74 34.70 -61.78
CA LEU A 139 9.71 34.43 -60.73
C LEU A 139 9.37 35.17 -59.43
N ILE A 140 9.02 36.45 -59.52
CA ILE A 140 8.60 37.24 -58.35
C ILE A 140 7.39 36.58 -57.70
N LEU A 141 6.38 36.23 -58.48
CA LEU A 141 5.15 35.62 -57.98
C LEU A 141 5.38 34.23 -57.36
N ALA A 142 6.25 33.41 -57.96
CA ALA A 142 6.68 32.13 -57.42
C ALA A 142 7.38 32.28 -56.06
N THR A 143 8.30 33.24 -55.94
CA THR A 143 9.02 33.48 -54.69
C THR A 143 8.10 33.98 -53.59
N THR A 144 7.15 34.87 -53.90
CA THR A 144 6.13 35.32 -52.94
C THR A 144 5.21 34.17 -52.50
N PHE A 145 4.83 33.27 -53.41
CA PHE A 145 4.05 32.09 -53.06
C PHE A 145 4.82 31.19 -52.07
N ILE A 146 6.10 30.90 -52.35
CA ILE A 146 6.94 30.08 -51.48
C ILE A 146 7.12 30.73 -50.09
N ASP A 147 7.31 32.05 -50.01
CA ASP A 147 7.49 32.78 -48.76
C ASP A 147 6.23 32.75 -47.88
N VAL A 148 5.06 32.99 -48.47
CA VAL A 148 3.77 32.94 -47.74
C VAL A 148 3.44 31.53 -47.28
N VAL A 149 3.68 30.52 -48.13
CA VAL A 149 3.50 29.12 -47.74
C VAL A 149 4.48 28.74 -46.63
N GLY A 150 5.76 29.09 -46.77
CA GLY A 150 6.79 28.78 -45.79
C GLY A 150 6.47 29.35 -44.42
N THR A 151 6.13 30.64 -44.34
CA THR A 151 5.76 31.30 -43.08
C THR A 151 4.52 30.68 -42.43
N TYR A 152 3.47 30.39 -43.21
CA TYR A 152 2.27 29.73 -42.70
C TYR A 152 2.53 28.33 -42.12
N TYR A 153 3.29 27.49 -42.84
CA TYR A 153 3.60 26.14 -42.36
C TYR A 153 4.53 26.16 -41.16
N ILE A 154 5.48 27.10 -41.09
CA ILE A 154 6.39 27.25 -39.95
C ILE A 154 5.62 27.67 -38.69
N ASP A 155 4.72 28.65 -38.79
CA ASP A 155 3.90 29.07 -37.65
C ASP A 155 2.97 27.94 -37.18
N ARG A 156 2.40 27.19 -38.11
CA ARG A 156 1.56 26.02 -37.78
C ARG A 156 2.37 24.87 -37.16
N LEU A 157 3.60 24.64 -37.62
CA LEU A 157 4.54 23.68 -37.03
C LEU A 157 4.97 24.11 -35.62
N HIS A 158 5.23 25.41 -35.41
CA HIS A 158 5.55 25.93 -34.09
C HIS A 158 4.35 25.84 -33.13
N PHE A 159 3.13 26.10 -33.61
CA PHE A 159 1.91 25.90 -32.85
C PHE A 159 1.69 24.44 -32.48
N PHE A 160 1.87 23.53 -33.45
CA PHE A 160 1.74 22.09 -33.22
C PHE A 160 2.82 21.55 -32.26
N GLY A 161 4.04 22.08 -32.36
CA GLY A 161 5.13 21.76 -31.43
C GLY A 161 4.84 22.17 -29.99
N ARG A 162 4.18 23.31 -29.78
CA ARG A 162 3.76 23.78 -28.44
C ARG A 162 2.56 23.01 -27.88
N ASN A 163 1.61 22.62 -28.73
CA ASN A 163 0.51 21.74 -28.32
C ASN A 163 0.96 20.31 -27.98
N LEU A 164 2.19 19.94 -28.38
CA LEU A 164 2.86 18.70 -28.00
C LEU A 164 3.84 18.89 -26.84
N ASP A 165 3.65 19.91 -25.99
CA ASP A 165 4.37 20.04 -24.72
C ASP A 165 4.02 18.84 -23.81
N LEU A 166 4.74 17.74 -24.05
CA LEU A 166 4.64 16.47 -23.35
C LEU A 166 4.89 16.68 -21.84
N GLU A 167 5.69 17.69 -21.47
CA GLU A 167 5.99 18.06 -20.09
C GLU A 167 4.71 18.33 -19.28
N ASP A 168 3.84 19.21 -19.77
CA ASP A 168 2.59 19.60 -19.09
C ASP A 168 1.59 18.43 -19.03
N SER A 169 1.52 17.64 -20.10
CA SER A 169 0.66 16.45 -20.16
C SER A 169 1.11 15.36 -19.18
N LEU A 170 2.43 15.19 -19.00
CA LEU A 170 3.01 14.23 -18.06
C LEU A 170 2.87 14.70 -16.61
N GLU A 171 3.00 16.00 -16.34
CA GLU A 171 2.70 16.57 -15.03
C GLU A 171 1.23 16.40 -14.66
N TRP A 172 0.33 16.66 -15.61
CA TRP A 172 -1.11 16.43 -15.42
C TRP A 172 -1.40 14.95 -15.10
N LEU A 173 -0.82 14.01 -15.85
CA LEU A 173 -0.97 12.57 -15.59
C LEU A 173 -0.43 12.18 -14.21
N LYS A 174 0.74 12.68 -13.81
CA LYS A 174 1.31 12.46 -12.46
C LYS A 174 0.36 12.98 -11.37
N LYS A 175 -0.20 14.17 -11.56
CA LYS A 175 -1.14 14.82 -10.61
C LYS A 175 -2.44 14.03 -10.48
N VAL A 176 -2.99 13.52 -11.59
CA VAL A 176 -4.19 12.66 -11.59
C VAL A 176 -3.93 11.33 -10.90
N GLN A 177 -2.79 10.68 -11.18
CA GLN A 177 -2.42 9.42 -10.52
C GLN A 177 -2.20 9.60 -9.01
N GLN A 178 -1.56 10.69 -8.59
CA GLN A 178 -1.39 11.01 -7.16
C GLN A 178 -2.73 11.21 -6.46
N ARG A 179 -3.68 11.95 -7.07
CA ARG A 179 -5.03 12.13 -6.49
C ARG A 179 -5.74 10.79 -6.28
N ARG A 180 -5.65 9.88 -7.26
CA ARG A 180 -6.22 8.52 -7.14
C ARG A 180 -5.55 7.71 -6.03
N LEU A 181 -4.22 7.75 -5.94
CA LEU A 181 -3.48 7.04 -4.88
C LEU A 181 -3.85 7.56 -3.48
N ILE A 182 -3.95 8.88 -3.31
CA ILE A 182 -4.34 9.49 -2.03
C ILE A 182 -5.76 9.09 -1.65
N ALA A 183 -6.70 9.09 -2.60
CA ALA A 183 -8.07 8.65 -2.36
C ALA A 183 -8.13 7.16 -1.95
N MET A 184 -7.42 6.29 -2.66
CA MET A 184 -7.33 4.86 -2.32
C MET A 184 -6.70 4.64 -0.93
N LYS A 185 -5.62 5.35 -0.61
CA LYS A 185 -4.98 5.29 0.72
C LYS A 185 -5.93 5.73 1.83
N ARG A 186 -6.70 6.81 1.59
CA ARG A 186 -7.68 7.32 2.56
C ARG A 186 -8.82 6.33 2.80
N GLU A 187 -9.32 5.71 1.73
CA GLU A 187 -10.37 4.69 1.82
C GLU A 187 -9.88 3.42 2.52
N ALA A 188 -8.69 2.94 2.17
CA ALA A 188 -8.05 1.80 2.83
C ALA A 188 -7.80 2.08 4.32
N MET A 189 -7.32 3.27 4.65
CA MET A 189 -7.07 3.69 6.03
C MET A 189 -8.38 3.84 6.82
N ARG A 190 -9.47 4.33 6.19
CA ARG A 190 -10.80 4.37 6.81
C ARG A 190 -11.29 2.96 7.13
N LYS A 191 -11.23 2.03 6.17
CA LYS A 191 -11.60 0.62 6.41
C LYS A 191 -10.76 -0.02 7.50
N LEU A 192 -9.46 0.26 7.52
CA LEU A 192 -8.57 -0.25 8.56
C LEU A 192 -8.91 0.34 9.94
N PHE A 193 -9.29 1.62 9.99
CA PHE A 193 -9.76 2.24 11.23
C PHE A 193 -11.09 1.65 11.70
N GLU A 194 -12.04 1.41 10.78
CA GLU A 194 -13.31 0.73 11.08
C GLU A 194 -13.09 -0.69 11.59
N THR A 195 -12.20 -1.47 10.99
CA THR A 195 -11.88 -2.83 11.48
C THR A 195 -11.17 -2.80 12.82
N VAL A 196 -10.23 -1.88 13.04
CA VAL A 196 -9.57 -1.72 14.35
C VAL A 196 -10.57 -1.27 15.42
N ALA A 197 -11.46 -0.33 15.10
CA ALA A 197 -12.51 0.11 16.00
C ALA A 197 -13.51 -1.03 16.31
N ALA A 198 -13.85 -1.86 15.33
CA ALA A 198 -14.67 -3.05 15.51
C ALA A 198 -13.96 -4.12 16.38
N LEU A 199 -12.65 -4.29 16.22
CA LEU A 199 -11.86 -5.17 17.09
C LEU A 199 -11.76 -4.63 18.52
N GLN A 200 -11.70 -3.32 18.71
CA GLN A 200 -11.64 -2.69 20.03
C GLN A 200 -12.97 -2.81 20.80
N HIS A 201 -14.10 -2.91 20.10
CA HIS A 201 -15.42 -3.13 20.68
C HIS A 201 -15.86 -4.60 20.73
N MET A 202 -15.04 -5.55 20.26
CA MET A 202 -15.27 -6.95 20.63
C MET A 202 -15.03 -7.07 22.13
N HIS A 203 -16.11 -7.02 22.89
CA HIS A 203 -16.13 -7.45 24.27
C HIS A 203 -15.73 -8.92 24.26
N ILE A 204 -14.47 -9.20 24.62
CA ILE A 204 -13.94 -10.55 24.64
C ILE A 204 -14.50 -11.19 25.90
N ASP A 205 -15.65 -11.83 25.76
CA ASP A 205 -16.22 -12.64 26.84
C ASP A 205 -15.19 -13.70 27.24
N ALA A 206 -14.99 -13.85 28.55
CA ALA A 206 -14.12 -14.87 29.11
C ALA A 206 -14.53 -16.26 28.57
N PRO A 207 -13.58 -17.14 28.26
CA PRO A 207 -13.91 -18.50 27.78
C PRO A 207 -14.87 -19.21 28.75
N ASN A 208 -15.73 -20.07 28.23
CA ASN A 208 -16.65 -20.84 29.05
C ASN A 208 -15.88 -21.79 29.99
N PRO A 209 -16.28 -21.92 31.26
CA PRO A 209 -15.59 -22.78 32.20
C PRO A 209 -15.65 -24.26 31.80
N PRO A 210 -14.66 -25.07 32.19
CA PRO A 210 -14.74 -26.52 32.07
C PRO A 210 -15.90 -27.05 32.91
N ARG A 211 -16.26 -28.32 32.72
CA ARG A 211 -17.42 -28.94 33.39
C ARG A 211 -16.99 -30.16 34.22
N ASN A 212 -17.80 -30.52 35.19
CA ASN A 212 -17.71 -31.80 35.92
C ASN A 212 -16.30 -32.17 36.43
N LEU A 213 -15.62 -31.24 37.12
CA LEU A 213 -14.35 -31.52 37.79
C LEU A 213 -14.56 -32.59 38.87
N ARG A 214 -13.86 -33.71 38.72
CA ARG A 214 -13.91 -34.85 39.62
C ARG A 214 -12.50 -35.40 39.88
N VAL A 215 -12.32 -35.96 41.05
CA VAL A 215 -11.11 -36.69 41.42
C VAL A 215 -11.32 -38.14 41.00
N THR A 216 -10.36 -38.72 40.29
CA THR A 216 -10.41 -40.13 39.88
C THR A 216 -9.58 -41.03 40.77
N ASP A 217 -8.47 -40.52 41.29
CA ASP A 217 -7.57 -41.27 42.16
C ASP A 217 -6.88 -40.31 43.13
N SER A 218 -6.58 -40.81 44.32
CA SER A 218 -5.85 -40.08 45.36
C SER A 218 -4.83 -41.01 46.01
N THR A 219 -3.62 -40.49 46.18
CA THR A 219 -2.53 -41.16 46.87
C THR A 219 -2.03 -40.27 48.01
N ALA A 220 -0.96 -40.69 48.68
CA ALA A 220 -0.38 -39.90 49.76
C ALA A 220 0.34 -38.63 49.25
N ASP A 221 0.80 -38.60 48.00
CA ASP A 221 1.61 -37.52 47.43
C ASP A 221 1.06 -36.95 46.11
N SER A 222 -0.01 -37.53 45.56
CA SER A 222 -0.60 -37.09 44.30
C SER A 222 -2.11 -37.26 44.23
N ILE A 223 -2.76 -36.42 43.44
CA ILE A 223 -4.21 -36.45 43.18
C ILE A 223 -4.45 -36.35 41.67
N ALA A 224 -5.21 -37.30 41.12
CA ALA A 224 -5.60 -37.33 39.72
C ALA A 224 -6.95 -36.62 39.52
N LEU A 225 -6.95 -35.60 38.66
CA LEU A 225 -8.11 -34.79 38.33
C LEU A 225 -8.58 -35.07 36.89
N THR A 226 -9.89 -35.13 36.70
CA THR A 226 -10.53 -35.19 35.38
C THR A 226 -11.68 -34.19 35.30
N TRP A 227 -11.91 -33.65 34.11
CA TRP A 227 -12.99 -32.71 33.85
C TRP A 227 -13.48 -32.88 32.41
N ASP A 228 -14.65 -32.32 32.11
CA ASP A 228 -15.24 -32.34 30.79
C ASP A 228 -14.99 -31.00 30.07
N PRO A 229 -14.91 -31.00 28.74
CA PRO A 229 -14.65 -29.80 27.95
C PRO A 229 -15.77 -28.75 28.09
N PRO A 230 -15.47 -27.46 27.80
CA PRO A 230 -16.47 -26.40 27.84
C PRO A 230 -17.58 -26.61 26.79
N LEU A 231 -18.78 -26.09 27.07
CA LEU A 231 -19.97 -26.30 26.25
C LEU A 231 -19.87 -25.79 24.80
N HIS A 232 -19.07 -24.76 24.57
CA HIS A 232 -18.86 -24.18 23.25
C HIS A 232 -17.37 -23.96 23.08
N ASP A 233 -16.82 -24.48 21.99
CA ASP A 233 -15.49 -24.10 21.51
C ASP A 233 -15.54 -22.60 21.25
N ASN A 234 -14.69 -21.85 21.93
CA ASN A 234 -14.64 -20.39 21.90
C ASN A 234 -14.24 -19.85 20.51
N GLY A 235 -15.12 -20.01 19.53
CA GLY A 235 -14.90 -19.69 18.11
C GLY A 235 -13.73 -20.44 17.47
N GLY A 236 -13.34 -21.62 17.96
CA GLY A 236 -12.20 -22.39 17.44
C GLY A 236 -10.81 -21.79 17.77
N ARG A 237 -10.73 -20.78 18.65
CA ARG A 237 -9.45 -20.27 19.15
C ARG A 237 -8.93 -21.21 20.23
N GLY A 238 -7.71 -21.72 20.05
CA GLY A 238 -7.07 -22.63 21.00
C GLY A 238 -7.07 -22.08 22.43
N PHE A 239 -7.55 -22.89 23.37
CA PHE A 239 -7.49 -22.65 24.81
C PHE A 239 -6.68 -23.77 25.47
N TRP A 240 -6.19 -23.50 26.67
CA TRP A 240 -5.57 -24.49 27.54
C TRP A 240 -6.22 -24.45 28.92
N TYR A 241 -6.01 -25.50 29.71
CA TYR A 241 -6.45 -25.55 31.09
C TYR A 241 -5.37 -25.01 32.02
N THR A 242 -5.80 -24.26 33.03
CA THR A 242 -4.99 -23.80 34.15
C THR A 242 -5.54 -24.43 35.42
N ILE A 243 -4.68 -25.13 36.17
CA ILE A 243 -5.00 -25.71 37.46
C ILE A 243 -4.33 -24.88 38.54
N ALA A 244 -5.10 -24.36 39.49
CA ALA A 244 -4.59 -23.75 40.70
C ALA A 244 -4.97 -24.59 41.90
N TYR A 245 -4.00 -24.95 42.74
CA TYR A 245 -4.23 -25.76 43.94
C TYR A 245 -3.61 -25.12 45.18
N ARG A 246 -4.25 -25.33 46.33
CA ARG A 246 -3.77 -24.80 47.62
C ARG A 246 -4.22 -25.65 48.78
N ILE A 247 -3.40 -25.69 49.81
CA ILE A 247 -3.75 -26.31 51.09
C ILE A 247 -4.90 -25.53 51.71
N ARG A 248 -5.92 -26.23 52.20
CA ARG A 248 -7.07 -25.69 52.92
C ARG A 248 -6.88 -25.98 54.41
N THR A 249 -6.46 -24.97 55.18
CA THR A 249 -6.41 -25.07 56.65
C THR A 249 -7.50 -24.20 57.28
N PRO A 250 -8.07 -24.60 58.43
CA PRO A 250 -9.05 -23.79 59.16
C PRO A 250 -8.51 -22.41 59.56
N ARG A 251 -7.19 -22.31 59.80
CA ARG A 251 -6.49 -21.09 60.25
C ARG A 251 -6.09 -20.12 59.14
N SER A 252 -6.00 -20.55 57.88
CA SER A 252 -5.54 -19.70 56.78
C SER A 252 -6.40 -19.90 55.54
N ARG A 253 -7.30 -18.94 55.29
CA ARG A 253 -8.16 -18.91 54.10
C ARG A 253 -7.40 -18.49 52.83
N ASN A 254 -6.22 -17.88 52.98
CA ASN A 254 -5.41 -17.27 51.92
C ASN A 254 -4.03 -17.93 51.76
N ASN A 255 -3.94 -19.25 51.91
CA ASN A 255 -2.73 -19.95 51.49
C ASN A 255 -2.46 -19.67 49.99
N PRO A 256 -1.20 -19.40 49.61
CA PRO A 256 -0.84 -19.15 48.22
C PRO A 256 -1.25 -20.35 47.37
N ALA A 257 -1.79 -20.06 46.19
CA ALA A 257 -2.12 -21.10 45.21
C ALA A 257 -0.91 -21.35 44.32
N THR A 258 -0.56 -22.61 44.17
CA THR A 258 0.38 -23.04 43.13
C THR A 258 -0.42 -23.23 41.85
N VAL A 259 0.09 -22.67 40.75
CA VAL A 259 -0.59 -22.64 39.46
C VAL A 259 0.20 -23.48 38.46
N ILE A 260 -0.52 -24.31 37.71
CA ILE A 260 -0.03 -25.14 36.61
C ILE A 260 -0.77 -24.68 35.36
N GLU A 261 -0.03 -24.33 34.31
CA GLU A 261 -0.57 -23.75 33.07
C GLU A 261 -0.29 -24.66 31.87
N PHE A 262 -0.87 -24.30 30.72
CA PHE A 262 -0.65 -24.94 29.41
C PHE A 262 -1.04 -26.43 29.35
N ILE A 263 -2.03 -26.85 30.13
CA ILE A 263 -2.53 -28.22 30.08
C ILE A 263 -3.49 -28.36 28.90
N THR A 264 -3.22 -29.30 28.00
CA THR A 264 -4.04 -29.54 26.80
C THR A 264 -4.96 -30.76 26.93
N SER A 265 -4.72 -31.61 27.94
CA SER A 265 -5.54 -32.78 28.25
C SER A 265 -6.71 -32.45 29.16
N GLU A 266 -7.75 -33.29 29.12
CA GLU A 266 -8.94 -33.23 30.00
C GLU A 266 -8.71 -33.91 31.37
N GLN A 267 -7.47 -34.31 31.62
CA GLN A 267 -7.01 -34.99 32.83
C GLN A 267 -5.60 -34.55 33.19
N TYR A 268 -5.31 -34.48 34.49
CA TYR A 268 -3.99 -34.13 35.00
C TYR A 268 -3.75 -34.71 36.39
N VAL A 269 -2.53 -35.21 36.64
CA VAL A 269 -2.11 -35.71 37.95
C VAL A 269 -1.23 -34.68 38.64
N VAL A 270 -1.73 -34.12 39.75
CA VAL A 270 -0.97 -33.17 40.57
C VAL A 270 -0.11 -33.97 41.56
N THR A 271 1.20 -33.85 41.47
CA THR A 271 2.18 -34.57 42.33
C THR A 271 2.86 -33.65 43.34
N GLY A 272 3.57 -34.21 44.32
CA GLY A 272 4.31 -33.45 45.33
C GLY A 272 3.41 -32.81 46.38
N LEU A 273 2.26 -33.42 46.63
CA LEU A 273 1.30 -33.01 47.66
C LEU A 273 1.73 -33.56 49.02
N ARG A 274 1.31 -32.89 50.09
CA ARG A 274 1.50 -33.37 51.47
C ARG A 274 0.46 -34.45 51.76
N SER A 275 0.88 -35.53 52.41
CA SER A 275 -0.02 -36.59 52.85
C SER A 275 -1.04 -36.11 53.88
N PHE A 276 -2.19 -36.76 53.93
CA PHE A 276 -3.28 -36.47 54.87
C PHE A 276 -3.64 -34.97 54.97
N THR A 277 -3.62 -34.28 53.84
CA THR A 277 -3.80 -32.82 53.76
C THR A 277 -4.97 -32.50 52.82
N LEU A 278 -5.87 -31.62 53.27
CA LEU A 278 -6.98 -31.15 52.44
C LEU A 278 -6.50 -30.11 51.43
N TYR A 279 -6.70 -30.39 50.15
CA TYR A 279 -6.44 -29.46 49.07
C TYR A 279 -7.73 -28.90 48.47
N ARG A 280 -7.68 -27.64 48.02
CA ARG A 280 -8.65 -27.05 47.10
C ARG A 280 -8.01 -26.99 45.72
N PHE A 281 -8.62 -27.67 44.76
CA PHE A 281 -8.27 -27.55 43.35
C PHE A 281 -9.23 -26.61 42.65
N SER A 282 -8.73 -25.86 41.69
CA SER A 282 -9.49 -24.98 40.82
C SER A 282 -8.99 -25.17 39.39
N VAL A 283 -9.90 -25.44 38.47
CA VAL A 283 -9.59 -25.61 37.05
C VAL A 283 -10.32 -24.53 36.26
N ALA A 284 -9.60 -23.84 35.40
CA ALA A 284 -10.16 -22.82 34.50
C ALA A 284 -9.65 -23.06 33.08
N THR A 285 -10.45 -22.67 32.10
CA THR A 285 -9.98 -22.55 30.71
C THR A 285 -9.36 -21.18 30.55
N THR A 286 -8.13 -21.13 30.05
CA THR A 286 -7.38 -19.91 29.82
C THR A 286 -7.12 -19.75 28.33
N THR A 287 -7.27 -18.52 27.86
CA THR A 287 -6.92 -18.10 26.50
C THR A 287 -5.90 -16.98 26.57
N ARG A 288 -5.31 -16.61 25.44
CA ARG A 288 -4.44 -15.42 25.31
C ARG A 288 -5.10 -14.10 25.77
N PHE A 289 -6.41 -14.10 25.99
CA PHE A 289 -7.20 -12.92 26.35
C PHE A 289 -7.74 -12.95 27.79
N GLY A 290 -7.63 -14.08 28.50
CA GLY A 290 -8.12 -14.21 29.87
C GLY A 290 -8.58 -15.61 30.24
N SER A 291 -8.87 -15.80 31.53
CA SER A 291 -9.31 -17.07 32.13
C SER A 291 -10.80 -17.05 32.46
N SER A 292 -11.44 -18.21 32.36
CA SER A 292 -12.82 -18.43 32.78
C SER A 292 -12.96 -18.33 34.30
N LYS A 293 -14.22 -18.26 34.77
CA LYS A 293 -14.51 -18.54 36.18
C LYS A 293 -14.05 -19.98 36.51
N PRO A 294 -13.26 -20.21 37.56
CA PRO A 294 -12.76 -21.55 37.85
C PRO A 294 -13.86 -22.44 38.46
N ILE A 295 -13.89 -23.71 38.06
CA ILE A 295 -14.61 -24.76 38.79
C ILE A 295 -13.70 -25.32 39.88
N THR A 296 -14.25 -25.71 41.02
CA THR A 296 -13.43 -26.11 42.17
C THR A 296 -13.89 -27.41 42.81
N CYS A 297 -12.94 -28.24 43.24
CA CYS A 297 -13.18 -29.42 44.06
C CYS A 297 -12.26 -29.43 45.28
N HIS A 298 -12.57 -30.32 46.22
CA HIS A 298 -11.87 -30.47 47.48
C HIS A 298 -11.59 -31.94 47.72
N GLU A 299 -10.35 -32.28 48.05
CA GLU A 299 -9.95 -33.66 48.23
C GLU A 299 -8.84 -33.78 49.27
N TYR A 300 -8.88 -34.86 50.06
CA TYR A 300 -7.81 -35.24 50.96
C TYR A 300 -6.82 -36.13 50.21
N THR A 301 -5.53 -35.88 50.39
CA THR A 301 -4.53 -36.91 50.10
C THR A 301 -4.68 -38.06 51.09
N GLU A 302 -4.42 -39.27 50.62
CA GLU A 302 -4.45 -40.45 51.49
C GLU A 302 -3.38 -40.32 52.60
N PRO A 303 -3.58 -40.96 53.76
CA PRO A 303 -2.52 -41.08 54.75
C PRO A 303 -1.34 -41.90 54.18
N CYS A 304 -0.12 -41.57 54.62
CA CYS A 304 1.04 -42.41 54.33
C CYS A 304 0.82 -43.83 54.85
N THR A 305 1.21 -44.81 54.03
CA THR A 305 1.28 -46.21 54.47
C THR A 305 2.56 -46.44 55.26
N VAL A 306 2.59 -47.51 56.08
CA VAL A 306 3.78 -47.86 56.86
C VAL A 306 4.93 -48.35 55.95
N PRO A 307 6.19 -48.11 56.34
CA PRO A 307 7.35 -48.67 55.64
C PRO A 307 7.32 -50.20 55.60
N GLN A 308 7.94 -50.81 54.58
CA GLN A 308 7.94 -52.26 54.40
C GLN A 308 9.27 -52.89 54.85
N SER A 309 9.27 -54.21 55.02
CA SER A 309 10.48 -55.03 55.20
C SER A 309 11.45 -54.53 56.29
N LEU A 310 10.93 -54.12 57.46
CA LEU A 310 11.79 -53.72 58.57
C LEU A 310 12.71 -54.89 58.96
N SER A 311 14.01 -54.68 58.84
CA SER A 311 15.04 -55.69 59.11
C SER A 311 16.17 -55.14 59.98
N LEU A 312 16.69 -55.98 60.85
CA LEU A 312 17.86 -55.72 61.67
C LEU A 312 19.10 -56.17 60.89
N VAL A 313 19.98 -55.23 60.54
CA VAL A 313 21.14 -55.50 59.66
C VAL A 313 22.45 -55.58 60.43
N ALA A 314 22.54 -54.91 61.59
CA ALA A 314 23.69 -55.01 62.49
C ALA A 314 23.24 -54.91 63.94
N LEU A 315 23.86 -55.71 64.82
CA LEU A 315 23.60 -55.71 66.26
C LEU A 315 24.93 -55.83 67.01
N SER A 316 25.12 -54.97 68.01
CA SER A 316 26.23 -55.02 68.96
C SER A 316 25.70 -54.93 70.40
N CYS A 317 26.59 -54.89 71.39
CA CYS A 317 26.22 -54.71 72.79
C CYS A 317 25.63 -53.32 73.11
N GLU A 318 25.87 -52.32 72.24
CA GLU A 318 25.47 -50.92 72.47
C GLU A 318 24.72 -50.30 71.28
N THR A 319 24.67 -50.97 70.13
CA THR A 319 24.11 -50.40 68.90
C THR A 319 23.29 -51.41 68.10
N ALA A 320 22.25 -50.93 67.43
CA ALA A 320 21.45 -51.70 66.48
C ALA A 320 21.17 -50.88 65.23
N THR A 321 21.38 -51.47 64.05
CA THR A 321 21.10 -50.82 62.76
C THR A 321 19.90 -51.47 62.10
N PHE A 322 18.89 -50.66 61.83
CA PHE A 322 17.66 -51.03 61.15
C PHE A 322 17.65 -50.51 59.71
N VAL A 323 17.10 -51.30 58.81
CA VAL A 323 16.85 -50.93 57.41
C VAL A 323 15.41 -51.30 57.06
N TRP A 324 14.75 -50.46 56.28
CA TRP A 324 13.39 -50.66 55.81
C TRP A 324 13.22 -50.18 54.38
N ASP A 325 12.20 -50.70 53.70
CA ASP A 325 11.79 -50.27 52.37
C ASP A 325 10.79 -49.11 52.44
N ALA A 326 10.74 -48.33 51.36
CA ALA A 326 9.77 -47.24 51.24
C ALA A 326 8.33 -47.78 51.24
N PRO A 327 7.37 -47.01 51.76
CA PRO A 327 5.96 -47.39 51.73
C PRO A 327 5.45 -47.57 50.31
N HIS A 328 4.57 -48.56 50.10
CA HIS A 328 4.08 -48.95 48.77
C HIS A 328 3.43 -47.80 47.98
N LYS A 329 2.72 -46.89 48.67
CA LYS A 329 1.98 -45.78 48.04
C LYS A 329 2.71 -44.44 48.10
N ASN A 330 3.91 -44.36 48.68
CA ASN A 330 4.65 -43.11 48.78
C ASN A 330 6.14 -43.34 48.48
N ILE A 331 6.59 -42.81 47.34
CA ILE A 331 7.95 -43.04 46.86
C ILE A 331 8.98 -42.17 47.63
N ALA A 332 8.54 -41.10 48.32
CA ALA A 332 9.40 -40.15 49.04
C ALA A 332 8.73 -39.48 50.27
N PRO A 333 8.69 -40.14 51.45
CA PRO A 333 8.18 -39.51 52.67
C PRO A 333 9.10 -38.39 53.19
N GLU A 334 8.49 -37.39 53.84
CA GLU A 334 9.19 -36.22 54.41
C GLU A 334 10.13 -36.60 55.56
N SER A 335 9.71 -37.54 56.42
CA SER A 335 10.58 -38.15 57.43
C SER A 335 10.07 -39.51 57.91
N TYR A 336 10.98 -40.33 58.43
CA TYR A 336 10.70 -41.55 59.16
C TYR A 336 10.95 -41.34 60.67
N THR A 337 10.13 -41.98 61.49
CA THR A 337 10.31 -42.05 62.95
C THR A 337 10.40 -43.52 63.36
N VAL A 338 11.50 -43.89 64.01
CA VAL A 338 11.69 -45.23 64.57
C VAL A 338 11.25 -45.21 66.03
N LEU A 339 10.34 -46.11 66.39
CA LEU A 339 9.91 -46.33 67.77
C LEU A 339 10.58 -47.61 68.28
N LEU A 340 11.37 -47.52 69.35
CA LEU A 340 12.09 -48.65 69.95
C LEU A 340 11.72 -48.82 71.43
N SER A 341 11.47 -50.06 71.83
CA SER A 341 11.38 -50.47 73.23
C SER A 341 12.36 -51.62 73.48
N GLN A 342 13.07 -51.59 74.61
CA GLN A 342 13.99 -52.65 75.06
C GLN A 342 13.36 -53.58 76.11
N GLU A 343 12.14 -53.25 76.52
CA GLU A 343 11.32 -54.04 77.44
C GLU A 343 9.97 -54.32 76.76
N PRO A 344 9.27 -55.41 77.09
CA PRO A 344 7.93 -55.69 76.58
C PRO A 344 6.92 -54.69 77.17
N ALA A 345 6.94 -53.46 76.66
CA ALA A 345 6.04 -52.40 77.05
C ALA A 345 4.77 -52.50 76.19
N PRO A 346 3.59 -52.72 76.80
CA PRO A 346 2.35 -53.04 76.08
C PRO A 346 1.77 -51.87 75.28
N GLN A 347 2.31 -50.66 75.42
CA GLN A 347 1.72 -49.45 74.85
C GLN A 347 2.77 -48.58 74.14
N PHE A 348 2.50 -48.23 72.88
CA PHE A 348 3.40 -47.50 71.98
C PHE A 348 3.87 -46.14 72.49
N HIS A 349 3.11 -45.47 73.35
CA HIS A 349 3.47 -44.16 73.89
C HIS A 349 4.63 -44.20 74.91
N SER A 350 5.00 -45.39 75.38
CA SER A 350 6.15 -45.58 76.29
C SER A 350 7.46 -45.87 75.55
N TRP A 351 7.39 -46.05 74.22
CA TRP A 351 8.56 -46.38 73.40
C TRP A 351 9.37 -45.14 73.09
N ARG A 352 10.70 -45.29 72.99
CA ARG A 352 11.59 -44.19 72.61
C ARG A 352 11.42 -43.88 71.13
N SER A 353 11.20 -42.61 70.80
CA SER A 353 11.06 -42.15 69.42
C SER A 353 12.34 -41.50 68.91
N TYR A 354 12.82 -41.98 67.76
CA TYR A 354 13.98 -41.44 67.06
C TYR A 354 13.55 -40.89 65.70
N SER A 355 13.83 -39.61 65.41
CA SER A 355 13.58 -39.01 64.10
C SER A 355 14.75 -39.30 63.16
N CYS A 356 14.48 -39.94 62.02
CA CYS A 356 15.50 -40.47 61.10
C CYS A 356 15.61 -39.66 59.80
N GLY A 357 14.89 -38.54 59.67
CA GLY A 357 14.81 -37.79 58.42
C GLY A 357 14.28 -38.66 57.27
N ASN A 358 14.76 -38.46 56.04
CA ASN A 358 14.35 -39.25 54.87
C ASN A 358 15.19 -40.53 54.66
N SER A 359 16.10 -40.87 55.59
CA SER A 359 16.97 -42.03 55.47
C SER A 359 16.18 -43.33 55.66
N ARG A 360 16.46 -44.34 54.83
CA ARG A 360 15.89 -45.70 54.92
C ARG A 360 16.71 -46.64 55.83
N ARG A 361 17.69 -46.07 56.53
CA ARG A 361 18.60 -46.76 57.45
C ARG A 361 18.82 -45.89 58.67
N PHE A 362 18.74 -46.50 59.85
CA PHE A 362 19.00 -45.83 61.11
C PHE A 362 19.74 -46.72 62.08
N THR A 363 20.73 -46.14 62.77
CA THR A 363 21.50 -46.83 63.81
C THR A 363 21.15 -46.20 65.14
N VAL A 364 20.57 -47.00 66.03
CA VAL A 364 20.34 -46.65 67.43
C VAL A 364 21.64 -46.92 68.20
N THR A 365 22.04 -45.98 69.05
CA THR A 365 23.19 -46.09 69.97
C THR A 365 22.71 -46.11 71.41
N GLU A 366 23.60 -46.48 72.35
CA GLU A 366 23.33 -46.53 73.80
C GLU A 366 22.28 -47.58 74.21
N LEU A 367 22.29 -48.74 73.56
CA LEU A 367 21.45 -49.88 73.95
C LEU A 367 21.97 -50.55 75.21
N LEU A 368 21.07 -50.86 76.15
CA LEU A 368 21.38 -51.70 77.30
C LEU A 368 21.67 -53.16 76.89
N PRO A 369 22.83 -53.74 77.28
CA PRO A 369 23.16 -55.12 76.96
C PRO A 369 22.21 -56.11 77.64
N ASN A 370 21.94 -57.23 76.95
CA ASN A 370 21.13 -58.36 77.45
C ASN A 370 19.64 -58.04 77.71
N THR A 371 19.08 -57.07 76.98
CA THR A 371 17.65 -56.73 76.95
C THR A 371 16.92 -57.49 75.83
N ARG A 372 15.60 -57.71 75.98
CA ARG A 372 14.79 -58.57 75.09
C ARG A 372 13.97 -57.79 74.08
#